data_AF-A0A431LPK3-F1
#
_entry.id   AF-A0A431LPK3-F1
#
_cell.length_a   1.000
_cell.length_b   1.000
_cell.length_c   1.000
_cell.angle_alpha   90.00
_cell.angle_beta   90.00
_cell.angle_gamma   90.00
#
_symmetry.space_group_name_H-M   'P 1'
#
loop_
_entity.id
_entity.type
_entity.pdbx_description
1 polymer ?
#
loop_
_entity_poly.entity_id
_entity_poly.type
_entity_poly.pdbx_seq_one_letter_code
_entity_poly.pdbx_strand_id
1 'polypeptide(L)'
;MNASPVVVLSAGAFFGFFVLTIHQDEPLVRYLSLGAVLFAIGMYGMVSSRNAVRVLMSIELMLNAVNINLVAFSRYIDPSEVKGQVFAIFILTVAAAEAAVGLAIVLAMYRNTATVDMEQFNLLKW
;
A
#
# COMPACT_ATOMS: atom_id res chain seq x y z
N MET A 1 -15.60 21.56 -19.48
CA MET A 1 -15.79 21.05 -18.11
C MET A 1 -14.72 21.69 -17.24
N ASN A 2 -15.06 22.73 -16.47
CA ASN A 2 -14.11 23.42 -15.61
C ASN A 2 -13.97 22.61 -14.31
N ALA A 3 -12.79 22.05 -14.04
CA ALA A 3 -12.56 21.33 -12.78
C ALA A 3 -12.79 22.30 -11.61
N SER A 4 -13.42 21.83 -10.53
CA SER A 4 -13.63 22.67 -9.35
C SER A 4 -12.27 23.11 -8.77
N PRO A 5 -12.13 24.35 -8.27
CA PRO A 5 -10.85 24.89 -7.80
C PRO A 5 -10.12 24.01 -6.78
N VAL A 6 -10.88 23.24 -5.98
CA VAL A 6 -10.35 22.30 -4.97
C VAL A 6 -9.58 21.13 -5.61
N VAL A 7 -10.05 20.58 -6.73
CA VAL A 7 -9.40 19.44 -7.41
C VAL A 7 -8.07 19.86 -8.06
N VAL A 8 -8.02 21.08 -8.60
CA VAL A 8 -6.80 21.65 -9.18
C VAL A 8 -5.78 21.96 -8.08
N LEU A 9 -6.22 22.49 -6.94
CA LEU A 9 -5.37 22.77 -5.79
C LEU A 9 -4.80 21.49 -5.17
N SER A 10 -5.61 20.43 -5.04
CA SER A 10 -5.16 19.14 -4.51
C SER A 10 -4.21 18.42 -5.46
N ALA A 11 -4.47 18.45 -6.77
CA ALA A 11 -3.58 17.86 -7.78
C ALA A 11 -2.24 18.62 -7.87
N GLY A 12 -2.27 19.96 -7.80
CA GLY A 12 -1.08 20.81 -7.76
C GLY A 12 -0.25 20.62 -6.49
N ALA A 13 -0.89 20.47 -5.33
CA ALA A 13 -0.21 20.17 -4.06
C ALA A 13 0.46 18.79 -4.08
N PHE A 14 -0.20 17.79 -4.67
CA PHE A 14 0.35 16.44 -4.81
C PHE A 14 1.56 16.42 -5.77
N PHE A 15 1.46 17.12 -6.91
CA PHE A 15 2.57 17.25 -7.86
C PHE A 15 3.73 18.04 -7.26
N GLY A 16 3.45 19.11 -6.52
CA GLY A 16 4.46 19.89 -5.78
C GLY A 16 5.17 19.06 -4.71
N PHE A 17 4.44 18.30 -3.91
CA PHE A 17 5.00 17.38 -2.91
C PHE A 17 5.83 16.26 -3.55
N PHE A 18 5.40 15.72 -4.70
CA PHE A 18 6.12 14.70 -5.45
C PHE A 18 7.43 15.25 -6.04
N VAL A 19 7.42 16.45 -6.62
CA VAL A 19 8.64 17.11 -7.13
C VAL A 19 9.59 17.46 -5.98
N LEU A 20 9.07 17.94 -4.85
CA LEU A 20 9.87 18.24 -3.66
C LEU A 20 10.52 16.97 -3.09
N THR A 21 9.84 15.83 -3.17
CA THR A 21 10.36 14.52 -2.77
C THR A 21 11.56 14.11 -3.63
N ILE A 22 11.52 14.31 -4.96
CA ILE A 22 12.62 13.96 -5.87
C ILE A 22 13.85 14.87 -5.66
N HIS A 23 13.63 16.13 -5.29
CA HIS A 23 14.68 17.15 -5.15
C HIS A 23 15.27 17.26 -3.73
N GLN A 24 15.02 16.29 -2.85
CA GLN A 24 15.61 16.30 -1.50
C GLN A 24 17.07 15.85 -1.54
N ASP A 25 17.97 16.66 -0.97
CA ASP A 25 19.40 16.34 -0.90
C ASP A 25 19.68 15.15 0.03
N GLU A 26 18.85 14.96 1.07
CA GLU A 26 18.98 13.89 2.04
C GLU A 26 18.41 12.55 1.51
N PRO A 27 19.25 11.52 1.34
CA PRO A 27 18.82 10.24 0.76
C PRO A 27 17.83 9.47 1.66
N LEU A 28 17.89 9.62 2.98
CA LEU A 28 16.91 9.01 3.90
C LEU A 28 15.48 9.52 3.64
N VAL A 29 15.31 10.84 3.51
CA VAL A 29 13.98 11.44 3.35
C VAL A 29 13.34 11.00 2.03
N ARG A 30 14.13 10.79 0.98
CA ARG A 30 13.66 10.24 -0.31
C ARG A 30 13.05 8.84 -0.16
N TYR A 31 13.66 7.95 0.62
CA TYR A 31 13.10 6.61 0.85
C TYR A 31 11.83 6.67 1.71
N LEU A 32 11.81 7.50 2.75
CA LEU A 32 10.66 7.63 3.65
C LEU A 32 9.43 8.22 2.94
N SER A 33 9.65 9.25 2.12
CA SER A 33 8.61 9.87 1.30
C SER A 33 8.10 8.91 0.21
N LEU A 34 8.99 8.14 -0.44
CA LEU A 34 8.59 7.10 -1.37
C LEU A 34 7.69 6.04 -0.69
N GLY A 35 8.09 5.54 0.49
CA GLY A 35 7.27 4.60 1.25
C GLY A 35 5.93 5.22 1.66
N ALA A 36 5.90 6.48 2.11
CA ALA A 36 4.66 7.17 2.43
C ALA A 36 3.71 7.31 1.23
N VAL A 37 4.24 7.63 0.04
CA VAL A 37 3.46 7.74 -1.20
C VAL A 37 2.91 6.36 -1.61
N LEU A 38 3.74 5.31 -1.61
CA LEU A 38 3.30 3.95 -1.95
C LEU A 38 2.24 3.44 -0.97
N PHE A 39 2.39 3.73 0.32
CA PHE A 39 1.41 3.38 1.34
C PHE A 39 0.07 4.11 1.11
N ALA A 40 0.11 5.40 0.77
CA ALA A 40 -1.09 6.17 0.45
C ALA A 40 -1.79 5.66 -0.82
N ILE A 41 -1.03 5.28 -1.86
CA ILE A 41 -1.57 4.66 -3.07
C ILE A 41 -2.23 3.31 -2.74
N GLY A 42 -1.58 2.48 -1.93
CA GLY A 42 -2.14 1.21 -1.46
C GLY A 42 -3.42 1.41 -0.66
N MET A 43 -3.44 2.37 0.27
CA MET A 43 -4.63 2.70 1.05
C MET A 43 -5.79 3.18 0.16
N TYR A 44 -5.50 4.07 -0.80
CA TYR A 44 -6.49 4.52 -1.77
C TYR A 44 -7.01 3.35 -2.63
N GLY A 45 -6.11 2.50 -3.10
CA GLY A 45 -6.42 1.28 -3.85
C GLY A 45 -7.34 0.35 -3.06
N MET A 46 -7.05 0.13 -1.77
CA MET A 46 -7.83 -0.73 -0.89
C MET A 46 -9.29 -0.24 -0.74
N VAL A 47 -9.49 1.06 -0.48
CA VAL A 47 -10.83 1.63 -0.26
C VAL A 47 -11.62 1.78 -1.57
N SER A 48 -10.95 2.12 -2.68
CA SER A 48 -11.62 2.34 -3.98
C SER A 48 -11.89 1.03 -4.75
N SER A 49 -11.39 -0.10 -4.28
CA SER A 49 -11.48 -1.37 -5.00
C SER A 49 -12.81 -2.08 -4.79
N ARG A 50 -13.54 -2.31 -5.88
CA ARG A 50 -14.72 -3.19 -5.89
C ARG A 50 -14.38 -4.66 -6.03
N ASN A 51 -13.18 -4.99 -6.52
CA ASN A 51 -12.74 -6.37 -6.69
C ASN A 51 -11.91 -6.81 -5.48
N ALA A 52 -12.31 -7.91 -4.83
CA ALA A 52 -11.63 -8.45 -3.66
C ALA A 52 -10.14 -8.76 -3.91
N VAL A 53 -9.77 -9.23 -5.10
CA VAL A 53 -8.36 -9.49 -5.46
C VAL A 53 -7.55 -8.19 -5.54
N ARG A 54 -8.18 -7.10 -5.99
CA ARG A 54 -7.52 -5.78 -6.06
C ARG A 54 -7.31 -5.20 -4.66
N VAL A 55 -8.21 -5.48 -3.71
CA VAL A 55 -8.03 -5.15 -2.30
C VAL A 55 -6.80 -5.87 -1.75
N LEU A 56 -6.66 -7.18 -1.98
CA LEU A 56 -5.49 -7.96 -1.55
C LEU A 56 -4.18 -7.40 -2.13
N MET A 57 -4.13 -7.11 -3.44
CA MET A 57 -2.95 -6.47 -4.05
C MET A 57 -2.61 -5.11 -3.45
N SER A 58 -3.63 -4.34 -3.04
CA SER A 58 -3.42 -3.03 -2.43
C SER A 58 -2.83 -3.15 -1.02
N ILE A 59 -3.21 -4.18 -0.26
CA ILE A 59 -2.64 -4.51 1.05
C ILE A 59 -1.17 -4.91 0.90
N GLU A 60 -0.83 -5.76 -0.08
CA GLU A 60 0.57 -6.12 -0.37
C GLU A 60 1.42 -4.90 -0.70
N LEU A 61 0.89 -3.94 -1.47
CA LEU A 61 1.58 -2.69 -1.77
C LEU A 61 1.84 -1.86 -0.50
N MET A 62 0.89 -1.82 0.44
CA MET A 62 1.07 -1.15 1.73
C MET A 62 2.14 -1.83 2.58
N LEU A 63 2.16 -3.17 2.65
CA LEU A 63 3.17 -3.94 3.39
C LEU A 63 4.57 -3.75 2.80
N ASN A 64 4.68 -3.69 1.46
CA ASN A 64 5.95 -3.43 0.80
C ASN A 64 6.47 -2.00 1.06
N ALA A 65 5.56 -1.02 1.14
CA ALA A 65 5.91 0.35 1.50
C ALA A 65 6.49 0.45 2.94
N VAL A 66 5.91 -0.29 3.88
CA VAL A 66 6.44 -0.40 5.26
C VAL A 66 7.83 -1.02 5.26
N ASN A 67 8.07 -2.07 4.46
CA ASN A 67 9.39 -2.69 4.33
C ASN A 67 10.46 -1.73 3.80
N ILE A 68 10.14 -0.90 2.81
CA ILE A 68 11.05 0.14 2.29
C ILE A 68 11.47 1.09 3.42
N ASN A 69 10.50 1.61 4.18
CA ASN A 69 10.77 2.54 5.28
C ASN A 69 11.61 1.91 6.39
N LEU A 70 11.32 0.65 6.75
CA LEU A 70 12.05 -0.09 7.76
C LEU A 70 13.52 -0.33 7.37
N VAL A 71 13.76 -0.78 6.13
CA VAL A 71 15.12 -1.01 5.63
C VAL A 71 15.88 0.31 5.50
N ALA A 72 15.20 1.39 5.09
CA ALA A 72 15.78 2.73 5.11
C ALA A 72 16.19 3.12 6.53
N PHE A 73 15.31 3.05 7.52
CA PHE A 73 15.66 3.38 8.91
C PHE A 73 16.84 2.55 9.44
N SER A 74 16.84 1.24 9.18
CA SER A 74 17.96 0.38 9.59
C SER A 74 19.29 0.81 8.98
N ARG A 75 19.28 1.28 7.74
CA ARG A 75 20.49 1.72 7.04
C ARG A 75 21.07 3.02 7.61
N TYR A 76 20.23 3.92 8.14
CA TYR A 76 20.67 5.23 8.64
C TYR A 76 20.84 5.30 10.16
N ILE A 77 20.14 4.48 10.95
CA ILE A 77 20.23 4.47 12.41
C ILE A 77 21.37 3.56 12.89
N ASP A 78 21.41 2.31 12.43
CA ASP A 78 22.40 1.30 12.88
C ASP A 78 22.98 0.51 11.68
N PRO A 79 23.91 1.10 10.91
CA PRO A 79 24.40 0.49 9.67
C PRO A 79 25.17 -0.82 9.86
N SER A 80 25.70 -1.06 11.07
CA SER A 80 26.48 -2.26 11.42
C SER A 80 25.61 -3.48 11.71
N GLU A 81 24.33 -3.25 12.06
CA GLU A 81 23.40 -4.29 12.50
C GLU A 81 22.33 -4.51 11.43
N VAL A 82 22.15 -5.74 10.97
CA VAL A 82 21.18 -6.07 9.90
C VAL A 82 19.74 -6.28 10.40
N LYS A 83 19.37 -5.61 11.51
CA LYS A 83 18.11 -5.85 12.23
C LYS A 83 16.88 -5.53 11.39
N GLY A 84 16.87 -4.41 10.69
CA GLY A 84 15.72 -4.04 9.85
C GLY A 84 15.58 -4.88 8.60
N GLN A 85 16.69 -5.37 8.02
CA GLN A 85 16.64 -6.32 6.91
C GLN A 85 16.06 -7.67 7.34
N VAL A 86 16.47 -8.17 8.52
CA VAL A 86 15.92 -9.41 9.06
C VAL A 86 14.41 -9.25 9.34
N PHE A 87 14.00 -8.14 9.96
CA PHE A 87 12.58 -7.89 10.23
C PHE A 87 11.76 -7.71 8.94
N ALA A 88 12.32 -7.10 7.88
CA ALA A 88 11.68 -7.02 6.56
C ALA A 88 11.39 -8.40 5.96
N ILE A 89 12.32 -9.37 6.12
CA ILE A 89 12.10 -10.74 5.64
C ILE A 89 10.92 -11.38 6.39
N PHE A 90 10.82 -11.20 7.71
CA PHE A 90 9.66 -11.69 8.47
C PHE A 90 8.35 -11.09 7.96
N ILE A 91 8.30 -9.77 7.69
CA ILE A 91 7.12 -9.13 7.11
C ILE A 91 6.77 -9.75 5.76
N LEU A 92 7.76 -9.97 4.87
CA LEU A 92 7.53 -10.61 3.58
C LEU A 92 6.97 -12.03 3.71
N THR A 93 7.46 -12.81 4.68
CA THR A 93 6.92 -14.16 4.93
C THR A 93 5.49 -14.14 5.45
N VAL A 94 5.15 -13.18 6.32
CA VAL A 94 3.79 -13.00 6.83
C VAL A 94 2.87 -12.52 5.71
N ALA A 95 3.31 -11.59 4.88
CA ALA A 95 2.57 -11.12 3.71
C ALA A 95 2.27 -12.27 2.73
N ALA A 96 3.25 -13.13 2.44
CA ALA A 96 3.04 -14.31 1.61
C ALA A 96 2.00 -15.28 2.21
N ALA A 97 2.01 -15.48 3.53
CA ALA A 97 1.02 -16.29 4.22
C ALA A 97 -0.38 -15.64 4.20
N GLU A 98 -0.46 -14.33 4.42
CA GLU A 98 -1.69 -13.54 4.36
C GLU A 98 -2.31 -13.60 2.95
N ALA A 99 -1.53 -13.34 1.90
CA ALA A 99 -1.99 -13.40 0.52
C ALA A 99 -2.53 -14.79 0.14
N ALA A 100 -1.88 -15.86 0.60
CA ALA A 100 -2.34 -17.23 0.38
C ALA A 100 -3.71 -17.48 1.05
N VAL A 101 -3.86 -17.07 2.31
CA VAL A 101 -5.12 -17.20 3.06
C VAL A 101 -6.21 -16.31 2.46
N GLY A 102 -5.90 -15.05 2.16
CA GLY A 102 -6.82 -14.09 1.56
C GLY A 102 -7.34 -14.56 0.21
N LEU A 103 -6.45 -15.05 -0.66
CA LEU A 103 -6.86 -15.60 -1.96
C LEU A 103 -7.70 -16.87 -1.80
N ALA A 104 -7.35 -17.75 -0.86
CA ALA A 104 -8.16 -18.94 -0.58
C ALA A 104 -9.59 -18.58 -0.15
N ILE A 105 -9.76 -17.54 0.67
CA ILE A 105 -11.07 -17.01 1.07
C ILE A 105 -11.82 -16.47 -0.15
N VAL A 106 -11.16 -15.64 -0.97
CA VAL A 106 -11.78 -15.09 -2.20
C VAL A 106 -12.24 -16.19 -3.14
N LEU A 107 -11.44 -17.25 -3.32
CA LEU A 107 -11.81 -18.40 -4.15
C LEU A 107 -12.97 -19.19 -3.56
N ALA A 108 -13.01 -19.39 -2.24
CA ALA A 108 -14.12 -20.05 -1.56
C ALA A 108 -15.44 -19.27 -1.74
N MET A 109 -15.38 -17.94 -1.65
CA MET A 109 -16.53 -17.07 -1.90
C MET A 109 -16.96 -17.09 -3.37
N TYR A 110 -16.00 -17.06 -4.30
CA TYR A 110 -16.27 -17.14 -5.73
C TYR A 110 -16.98 -18.44 -6.10
N ARG A 111 -16.65 -19.57 -5.46
CA ARG A 111 -17.33 -20.85 -5.69
C ARG A 111 -18.82 -20.82 -5.35
N ASN A 112 -19.22 -20.01 -4.36
CA ASN A 112 -20.61 -19.93 -3.91
C ASN A 112 -21.40 -18.80 -4.58
N THR A 113 -20.72 -17.75 -5.02
CA THR A 113 -21.36 -16.50 -5.49
C THR A 113 -21.12 -16.22 -6.99
N ALA A 114 -20.18 -16.93 -7.63
CA ALA A 114 -19.73 -16.74 -9.01
C ALA A 114 -19.26 -15.30 -9.36
N THR A 115 -18.95 -14.49 -8.35
CA THR A 115 -18.50 -13.10 -8.48
C THR A 115 -17.42 -12.78 -7.44
N VAL A 116 -16.54 -11.84 -7.77
CA VAL A 116 -15.49 -11.29 -6.88
C VAL A 116 -15.78 -9.82 -6.50
N ASP A 117 -16.99 -9.35 -6.79
CA ASP A 117 -17.47 -8.01 -6.51
C ASP A 117 -17.85 -7.86 -5.03
N MET A 118 -17.14 -6.97 -4.34
CA MET A 118 -17.27 -6.70 -2.91
C MET A 118 -18.65 -6.14 -2.55
N GLU A 119 -19.34 -5.43 -3.45
CA GLU A 119 -20.65 -4.85 -3.15
C GLU A 119 -21.76 -5.90 -3.05
N GLN A 120 -21.55 -7.07 -3.64
CA GLN A 120 -22.52 -8.17 -3.61
C GLN A 120 -22.43 -8.98 -2.31
N PHE A 121 -21.39 -8.78 -1.50
CA PHE A 121 -21.18 -9.47 -0.22
C PHE A 121 -21.84 -8.74 0.97
N ASN A 122 -23.08 -8.29 0.79
CA ASN A 122 -23.82 -7.51 1.79
C ASN A 122 -24.97 -8.30 2.45
N LEU A 123 -24.79 -9.61 2.62
CA LEU A 123 -25.82 -10.54 3.11
C LEU A 123 -26.21 -10.31 4.58
N LEU A 124 -25.35 -9.63 5.35
CA LEU A 124 -25.54 -9.38 6.79
C LEU A 124 -25.95 -7.93 7.10
N LYS A 125 -26.42 -7.17 6.10
CA LYS A 125 -27.00 -5.85 6.34
C LYS A 125 -28.37 -5.99 7.00
N TRP A 126 -28.53 -5.33 8.14
CA TRP A 126 -29.83 -5.06 8.76
C TRP A 126 -30.49 -3.85 8.09
#